data_AF-A0A5W0DC93-F1
#
_entry.id   AF-A0A5W0DC93-F1
#
_cell.length_a   1.000
_cell.length_b   1.000
_cell.length_c   1.000
_cell.angle_alpha   90.00
_cell.angle_beta   90.00
_cell.angle_gamma   90.00
#
_symmetry.space_group_name_H-M   'P 1'
#
loop_
_entity.id
_entity.type
_entity.pdbx_description
1 polymer ?
#
loop_
_entity_poly.entity_id
_entity_poly.type
_entity_poly.pdbx_seq_one_letter_code
_entity_poly.pdbx_strand_id
1 'polypeptide(L)' 'MNTLAALENTFRDMRKHGCQTVMVTQSLADFGRYSYKPRPAFQDWIERLKTGERLPRGRYFVGKKPGAH' A
#
# COMPACT_ATOMS: atom_id res chain seq x y z
N MET A 1 -23.72 -18.30 22.10
CA MET A 1 -22.33 -17.81 22.10
C MET A 1 -22.22 -16.66 21.12
N ASN A 2 -21.58 -15.55 21.49
CA ASN A 2 -21.39 -14.42 20.59
C ASN A 2 -20.12 -14.65 19.74
N THR A 3 -20.30 -14.98 18.48
CA THR A 3 -19.25 -15.44 17.56
C THR A 3 -18.19 -14.37 17.28
N LEU A 4 -18.57 -13.10 17.31
CA LEU A 4 -17.65 -11.96 17.12
C LEU A 4 -16.66 -11.82 18.28
N ALA A 5 -17.16 -11.96 19.51
CA ALA A 5 -16.33 -11.92 20.71
C ALA A 5 -15.33 -13.08 20.76
N ALA A 6 -15.74 -14.26 20.28
CA ALA A 6 -14.84 -15.41 20.18
C ALA A 6 -13.72 -15.15 19.15
N LEU A 7 -14.05 -14.58 17.99
CA LEU A 7 -13.08 -14.26 16.93
C LEU A 7 -12.04 -13.21 17.39
N GLU A 8 -12.49 -12.16 18.09
CA GLU A 8 -11.59 -11.14 18.64
C GLU A 8 -10.59 -11.70 19.64
N ASN A 9 -11.03 -12.62 20.50
CA ASN A 9 -10.17 -13.29 21.47
C ASN A 9 -9.13 -14.17 20.78
N THR A 10 -9.51 -14.89 19.73
CA THR A 10 -8.58 -15.69 18.92
C THR A 10 -7.50 -14.82 18.27
N PHE A 11 -7.88 -13.70 17.65
CA PHE A 11 -6.89 -12.77 17.06
C PHE A 11 -5.99 -12.09 18.10
N ARG A 12 -6.49 -11.87 19.32
CA ARG A 12 -5.68 -11.36 20.42
C ARG A 12 -4.64 -12.38 20.85
N ASP A 13 -5.00 -13.65 20.87
CA ASP A 13 -4.09 -14.73 21.29
C ASP A 13 -3.01 -15.02 20.24
N MET A 14 -3.39 -15.07 18.96
CA MET A 14 -2.45 -15.21 17.84
C MET A 14 -1.35 -14.12 17.85
N ARG A 15 -1.71 -12.88 18.20
CA ARG A 15 -0.74 -11.77 18.30
C ARG A 15 0.29 -11.97 19.42
N LYS A 16 -0.07 -12.60 20.53
CA LYS A 16 0.88 -12.90 21.62
C LYS A 16 1.95 -13.88 21.18
N HIS A 17 1.63 -14.77 20.25
CA HIS A 17 2.56 -15.73 19.66
C HIS A 17 3.34 -15.17 18.48
N GLY A 18 3.30 -13.85 18.25
CA GLY A 18 4.01 -13.19 17.15
C GLY A 18 3.39 -13.42 15.78
N CYS A 19 2.18 -13.99 15.69
CA CYS A 19 1.51 -14.16 14.41
C CYS A 19 1.02 -12.81 13.88
N GLN A 20 1.32 -12.54 12.61
CA GLN A 20 0.81 -11.35 11.92
C GLN A 20 -0.55 -11.68 11.30
N THR A 21 -1.58 -10.91 11.67
CA THR A 21 -2.91 -11.01 11.04
C THR A 21 -2.93 -10.19 9.76
N VAL A 22 -3.33 -10.81 8.65
CA VAL A 22 -3.55 -10.14 7.37
C VAL A 22 -5.05 -10.13 7.09
N MET A 23 -5.62 -8.93 6.94
CA MET A 23 -7.02 -8.75 6.52
C MET A 23 -7.09 -8.82 5.00
N VAL A 24 -7.96 -9.69 4.48
CA VAL A 24 -8.25 -9.82 3.05
C VAL A 24 -9.70 -9.43 2.82
N THR A 25 -9.95 -8.48 1.92
CA THR A 25 -11.30 -8.06 1.53
C THR A 25 -11.44 -8.00 0.02
N GLN A 26 -12.66 -8.23 -0.49
CA GLN A 26 -12.99 -8.14 -1.90
C GLN A 26 -13.60 -6.77 -2.28
N SER A 27 -14.06 -5.99 -1.30
CA SER A 27 -14.67 -4.68 -1.54
C SER A 27 -13.61 -3.59 -1.60
N LEU A 28 -13.62 -2.78 -2.66
CA LEU A 28 -12.71 -1.64 -2.80
C LEU A 28 -12.95 -0.57 -1.71
N ALA A 29 -14.18 -0.45 -1.20
CA ALA A 29 -14.49 0.47 -0.10
C ALA A 29 -13.83 0.03 1.22
N ASP A 30 -13.70 -1.28 1.42
CA ASP A 30 -13.13 -1.88 2.64
C ASP A 30 -11.60 -1.89 2.65
N PHE A 31 -10.96 -1.62 1.49
CA PHE A 31 -9.51 -1.39 1.41
C PHE A 31 -9.06 -0.15 2.20
N GLY A 32 -10.00 0.74 2.54
CA GLY A 32 -9.74 1.93 3.36
C GLY A 32 -8.70 2.90 2.77
N ARG A 33 -8.38 3.92 3.57
CA ARG A 33 -7.37 4.97 3.27
C ARG A 33 -5.94 4.43 3.09
N TYR A 34 -5.72 3.12 3.27
CA TYR A 34 -4.43 2.43 3.12
C TYR A 34 -4.01 2.22 1.66
N SER A 35 -4.90 2.47 0.70
CA SER A 35 -4.55 2.57 -0.72
C SER A 35 -3.65 3.77 -1.04
N TYR A 36 -3.65 4.80 -0.19
CA TYR A 36 -2.72 5.92 -0.30
C TYR A 36 -1.34 5.51 0.22
N LYS A 37 -0.49 5.00 -0.67
CA LYS A 37 0.94 4.86 -0.36
C LYS A 37 1.57 6.25 -0.39
N PRO A 38 2.13 6.76 0.73
CA PRO A 38 2.73 8.10 0.77
C PRO A 38 3.92 8.23 -0.20
N ARG A 39 4.57 7.10 -0.54
CA ARG A 39 5.57 7.02 -1.61
C ARG A 39 5.23 5.85 -2.53
N PRO A 40 4.45 6.08 -3.59
CA PRO A 40 4.21 5.07 -4.61
C PRO A 40 5.53 4.68 -5.28
N ALA A 41 5.70 3.42 -5.66
CA ALA A 41 6.95 2.95 -6.28
C ALA A 41 7.32 3.71 -7.58
N PHE A 42 6.36 4.32 -8.28
CA PHE A 42 6.64 5.15 -9.45
C PHE A 42 7.40 6.44 -9.10
N GLN A 43 7.32 6.90 -7.86
CA GLN A 43 7.97 8.12 -7.39
C GLN A 43 9.48 7.92 -7.25
N ASP A 44 9.90 6.77 -6.72
CA ASP A 44 11.31 6.37 -6.66
C ASP A 44 11.94 6.31 -8.05
N TRP A 45 11.16 5.96 -9.07
CA TRP A 45 11.64 5.96 -10.45
C TRP A 45 11.85 7.37 -11.01
N ILE A 46 11.01 8.34 -10.62
CA ILE A 46 11.19 9.74 -11.02
C ILE A 46 12.45 10.33 -10.38
N GLU A 47 12.69 10.00 -9.11
CA GLU A 47 13.86 10.46 -8.33
C GLU A 47 15.17 9.84 -8.84
N ARG A 48 15.17 8.58 -9.28
CA ARG A 48 16.37 7.87 -9.74
C ARG A 48 16.81 8.21 -11.17
N LEU A 49 15.89 8.68 -12.01
CA LEU A 49 16.21 9.02 -13.40
C LEU A 49 17.01 10.31 -13.47
N LYS A 50 18.08 10.30 -14.27
CA LYS A 50 18.87 11.53 -14.51
C LYS A 50 18.02 12.55 -15.26
N THR A 51 18.30 13.82 -15.05
CA THR A 51 17.65 14.91 -15.80
C THR A 51 17.85 14.68 -17.30
N GLY A 52 16.75 14.53 -18.04
CA GLY A 52 16.74 14.26 -19.48
C GLY A 52 16.50 12.80 -19.89
N GLU A 53 16.53 11.84 -18.96
CA GLU A 53 16.18 10.45 -19.25
C GLU A 53 14.66 10.27 -19.40
N ARG A 54 14.24 9.52 -20.43
CA ARG A 54 12.81 9.40 -20.74
C ARG A 54 12.06 8.62 -19.64
N LEU A 55 11.01 9.22 -19.08
CA LEU A 55 10.10 8.53 -18.16
C LEU A 55 9.34 7.38 -18.86
N PRO A 56 9.02 6.29 -18.14
CA PRO A 56 8.15 5.26 -18.66
C PRO A 56 6.80 5.83 -19.12
N ARG A 57 6.21 5.22 -20.14
CA ARG A 57 4.87 5.62 -20.61
C ARG A 57 3.82 5.18 -19.59
N GLY A 58 2.80 6.00 -19.36
CA GLY A 58 1.65 5.64 -18.53
C GLY A 58 1.13 6.80 -17.68
N ARG A 59 -0.10 6.66 -17.19
CA ARG A 59 -0.84 7.69 -16.43
C ARG A 59 -0.07 8.31 -15.26
N TYR A 60 0.85 7.57 -14.64
CA TYR A 60 1.63 8.03 -13.48
C TYR A 60 2.80 8.97 -13.85
N PHE A 61 3.18 9.00 -15.12
CA PHE A 61 4.32 9.75 -15.64
C PHE A 61 3.92 10.89 -16.59
N VAL A 62 2.62 11.01 -16.92
CA VAL A 62 2.11 12.08 -17.79
C VAL A 62 2.40 13.44 -17.15
N GLY A 63 3.09 14.31 -17.88
CA GLY A 63 3.40 15.68 -17.46
C GLY A 63 4.50 15.81 -16.41
N LYS A 64 5.11 14.71 -15.95
CA LYS A 64 6.22 14.76 -14.98
C LYS A 64 7.56 14.88 -15.69
N LYS A 65 8.54 15.47 -15.02
CA LYS A 65 9.92 15.55 -15.50
C LYS A 65 10.82 14.61 -14.69
N PRO A 66 11.70 13.84 -15.34
CA PRO A 66 12.69 13.00 -14.66
C PRO A 66 13.68 13.88 -13.87
N GLY A 67 14.10 13.44 -12.68
CA GLY A 67 15.12 14.14 -11.88
C GLY A 67 14.69 15.51 -11.37
N ALA A 68 13.39 15.75 -11.15
CA ALA A 68 12.90 16.97 -10.53
C ALA A 68 13.15 16.90 -9.02
N HIS A 69 14.27 17.46 -8.59
CA HIS A 69 14.57 17.80 -7.21
C HIS A 69 14.57 19.33 -7.04
#